data_AF-A0A0H3WWT0-F1
#
_entry.id   AF-A0A0H3WWT0-F1
#
_cell.length_a   1.000
_cell.length_b   1.000
_cell.length_c   1.000
_cell.angle_alpha   90.00
_cell.angle_beta   90.00
_cell.angle_gamma   90.00
#
_symmetry.space_group_name_H-M   'P 1'
#
loop_
_entity.id
_entity.type
_entity.pdbx_description
1 polymer ?
#
loop_
_entity_poly.entity_id
_entity_poly.type
_entity_poly.pdbx_seq_one_letter_code
_entity_poly.pdbx_strand_id
1 'polypeptide(L)'
;MKHHHTRHNAAERHAMAASMATSTTHPARAEQTSARDEPVVLDPAGDPYARVAVEAYAGACAQEQPWLAEALQRQYRLAGSTPSSAAAVWRTFHEAQQLARQGDGYDEAAWTHVALHLCGVLGAMNL
;
A
#
# COMPACT_ATOMS: atom_id res chain seq x y z
N MET A 1 -35.72 58.69 9.11
CA MET A 1 -34.23 58.67 9.16
C MET A 1 -33.76 57.23 9.35
N LYS A 2 -32.98 56.70 8.39
CA LYS A 2 -31.91 55.66 8.55
C LYS A 2 -32.36 54.27 9.02
N HIS A 3 -31.86 53.11 8.59
CA HIS A 3 -31.11 52.58 7.43
C HIS A 3 -31.34 51.04 7.52
N HIS A 4 -31.20 50.33 6.40
CA HIS A 4 -31.18 48.86 6.31
C HIS A 4 -30.28 48.18 7.36
N HIS A 5 -30.55 46.91 7.68
CA HIS A 5 -29.61 45.80 7.40
C HIS A 5 -30.25 44.42 7.58
N THR A 6 -30.20 43.67 6.47
CA THR A 6 -30.26 42.23 6.35
C THR A 6 -29.24 41.54 7.26
N ARG A 7 -29.67 40.56 8.05
CA ARG A 7 -28.82 39.43 8.46
C ARG A 7 -29.59 38.12 8.38
N HIS A 8 -29.40 37.48 7.23
CA HIS A 8 -29.61 36.06 6.96
C HIS A 8 -28.78 35.26 7.98
N ASN A 9 -29.41 34.43 8.81
CA ASN A 9 -28.69 33.55 9.73
C ASN A 9 -28.77 32.10 9.22
N ALA A 10 -27.64 31.63 8.72
CA ALA A 10 -27.44 30.38 7.99
C ALA A 10 -27.27 29.16 8.93
N ALA A 11 -28.17 29.00 9.91
CA ALA A 11 -28.03 27.98 10.95
C ALA A 11 -29.15 26.91 10.97
N GLU A 12 -30.20 27.03 10.15
CA GLU A 12 -31.37 26.13 10.24
C GLU A 12 -31.48 25.09 9.10
N ARG A 13 -30.50 25.00 8.21
CA ARG A 13 -30.56 24.09 7.04
C ARG A 13 -29.98 22.68 7.26
N HIS A 14 -29.45 22.38 8.46
CA HIS A 14 -28.76 21.11 8.72
C HIS A 14 -29.47 20.17 9.70
N ALA A 15 -30.72 20.46 10.10
CA ALA A 15 -31.46 19.63 11.06
C ALA A 15 -32.67 18.87 10.48
N MET A 16 -32.98 18.98 9.18
CA MET A 16 -34.19 18.40 8.56
C MET A 16 -33.91 17.49 7.33
N ALA A 17 -32.70 16.94 7.20
CA ALA A 17 -32.35 15.98 6.13
C ALA A 17 -32.14 14.54 6.63
N ALA A 18 -32.39 14.27 7.92
CA ALA A 18 -32.19 12.95 8.54
C ALA A 18 -33.51 12.17 8.76
N SER A 19 -34.58 12.54 8.05
CA SER A 19 -35.85 11.83 8.15
C SER A 19 -36.58 11.89 6.81
N MET A 20 -36.89 10.70 6.28
CA MET A 20 -37.72 10.40 5.11
C MET A 20 -37.00 10.18 3.77
N ALA A 21 -36.69 8.91 3.49
CA ALA A 21 -36.81 8.18 2.22
C ALA A 21 -35.71 7.10 2.18
N THR A 22 -35.94 5.80 2.18
CA THR A 22 -37.12 5.01 1.83
C THR A 22 -36.98 3.62 2.42
N SER A 23 -38.03 3.14 3.07
CA SER A 23 -38.33 1.72 3.15
C SER A 23 -38.53 1.21 1.72
N THR A 24 -37.56 0.50 1.18
CA THR A 24 -37.78 -0.44 0.08
C THR A 24 -37.48 -1.82 0.63
N THR A 25 -38.53 -2.47 1.11
CA THR A 25 -38.55 -3.91 1.32
C THR A 25 -38.29 -4.58 -0.03
N HIS A 26 -37.08 -5.11 -0.22
CA HIS A 26 -36.80 -6.06 -1.28
C HIS A 26 -36.58 -7.43 -0.61
N PRO A 27 -37.60 -8.30 -0.54
CA PRO A 27 -37.40 -9.66 -0.06
C PRO A 27 -37.00 -10.52 -1.25
N ALA A 28 -35.69 -10.62 -1.54
CA ALA A 28 -35.09 -11.71 -2.33
C ALA A 28 -33.63 -11.39 -2.70
N ARG A 29 -32.71 -11.47 -1.74
CA ARG A 29 -31.40 -12.15 -1.90
C ARG A 29 -30.68 -12.28 -0.55
N ALA A 30 -31.41 -12.66 0.49
CA ALA A 30 -30.82 -13.25 1.70
C ALA A 30 -30.48 -14.74 1.49
N GLU A 31 -30.18 -15.12 0.24
CA GLU A 31 -29.88 -16.47 -0.24
C GLU A 31 -28.80 -16.40 -1.34
N GLN A 32 -27.63 -15.90 -0.97
CA GLN A 32 -26.44 -16.72 -1.15
C GLN A 32 -25.88 -16.84 0.25
N THR A 33 -26.36 -17.82 1.00
CA THR A 33 -25.64 -19.08 1.19
C THR A 33 -24.24 -18.76 1.65
N SER A 34 -23.89 -19.24 2.83
CA SER A 34 -22.54 -19.60 3.22
C SER A 34 -21.76 -20.13 2.00
N ALA A 35 -21.25 -19.22 1.17
CA ALA A 35 -20.23 -19.50 0.21
C ALA A 35 -19.13 -19.94 1.14
N ARG A 36 -18.85 -21.23 1.04
CA ARG A 36 -17.85 -21.93 1.82
C ARG A 36 -16.67 -21.01 2.05
N ASP A 37 -15.92 -21.27 3.11
CA ASP A 37 -14.50 -20.93 3.25
C ASP A 37 -13.66 -21.55 2.09
N GLU A 38 -14.19 -21.59 0.86
CA GLU A 38 -13.44 -21.85 -0.35
C GLU A 38 -12.59 -20.59 -0.57
N PRO A 39 -11.26 -20.74 -0.51
CA PRO A 39 -10.37 -19.61 -0.71
C PRO A 39 -10.65 -19.01 -2.08
N VAL A 40 -10.98 -17.71 -2.09
CA VAL A 40 -11.12 -16.95 -3.33
C VAL A 40 -9.74 -16.90 -3.98
N VAL A 41 -9.54 -17.71 -5.01
CA VAL A 41 -8.33 -17.70 -5.83
C VAL A 41 -8.45 -16.57 -6.83
N LEU A 42 -7.67 -15.51 -6.64
CA LEU A 42 -7.52 -14.47 -7.65
C LEU A 42 -6.72 -15.03 -8.83
N ASP A 43 -7.21 -14.80 -10.05
CA ASP A 43 -6.50 -15.11 -11.29
C ASP A 43 -6.14 -13.82 -12.06
N PRO A 44 -5.04 -13.12 -11.71
CA PRO A 44 -4.58 -11.93 -12.41
C PRO A 44 -4.14 -12.16 -13.87
N ALA A 45 -3.98 -13.42 -14.29
CA ALA A 45 -3.63 -13.75 -15.67
C ALA A 45 -4.86 -13.82 -16.58
N GLY A 46 -5.98 -14.33 -16.07
CA GLY A 46 -7.25 -14.46 -16.79
C GLY A 46 -8.30 -13.39 -16.50
N ASP A 47 -8.22 -12.70 -15.35
CA ASP A 47 -9.21 -11.70 -14.91
C ASP A 47 -8.57 -10.30 -14.76
N PRO A 48 -8.99 -9.30 -15.57
CA PRO A 48 -8.48 -7.94 -15.48
C PRO A 48 -8.83 -7.24 -14.15
N TYR A 49 -9.96 -7.57 -13.52
CA TYR A 49 -10.34 -6.98 -12.23
C TYR A 49 -9.49 -7.55 -11.09
N ALA A 50 -9.22 -8.86 -11.10
CA ALA A 50 -8.27 -9.48 -10.18
C ALA A 50 -6.88 -8.84 -10.33
N ARG A 51 -6.44 -8.60 -11.57
CA ARG A 51 -5.16 -7.92 -11.83
C ARG A 51 -5.10 -6.53 -11.23
N VAL A 52 -6.10 -5.69 -11.50
CA VAL A 52 -6.16 -4.33 -10.94
C VAL A 52 -6.18 -4.35 -9.41
N ALA A 53 -6.90 -5.29 -8.79
CA ALA A 53 -6.93 -5.43 -7.34
C ALA A 53 -5.54 -5.77 -6.77
N VAL A 54 -4.81 -6.72 -7.39
CA VAL A 54 -3.46 -7.09 -6.95
C VAL A 54 -2.46 -5.95 -7.21
N GLU A 55 -2.55 -5.24 -8.34
CA GLU A 55 -1.70 -4.08 -8.62
C GLU A 55 -1.92 -2.94 -7.62
N ALA A 56 -3.18 -2.64 -7.29
CA ALA A 56 -3.53 -1.63 -6.29
C ALA A 56 -3.04 -2.02 -4.90
N TYR A 57 -3.20 -3.30 -4.53
CA TYR A 57 -2.71 -3.82 -3.25
C TYR A 57 -1.18 -3.77 -3.16
N ALA A 58 -0.47 -4.21 -4.21
CA ALA A 58 0.98 -4.11 -4.27
C ALA A 58 1.47 -2.66 -4.17
N GLY A 59 0.75 -1.72 -4.81
CA GLY A 59 1.01 -0.29 -4.68
C GLY A 59 0.84 0.23 -3.25
N ALA A 60 -0.20 -0.22 -2.54
CA ALA A 60 -0.41 0.12 -1.13
C ALA A 60 0.69 -0.47 -0.22
N CYS A 61 1.08 -1.72 -0.45
CA CYS A 61 2.14 -2.39 0.31
C CYS A 61 3.52 -1.74 0.09
N ALA A 62 3.77 -1.08 -1.04
CA ALA A 62 5.10 -0.55 -1.36
C ALA A 62 5.66 0.44 -0.33
N GLN A 63 4.81 1.11 0.45
CA GLN A 63 5.22 2.07 1.48
C GLN A 63 5.59 1.41 2.81
N GLU A 64 4.81 0.41 3.24
CA GLU A 64 4.97 -0.22 4.56
C GLU A 64 5.75 -1.54 4.51
N GLN A 65 5.57 -2.29 3.42
CA GLN A 65 6.11 -3.63 3.22
C GLN A 65 6.63 -3.79 1.79
N PRO A 66 7.78 -3.17 1.44
CA PRO A 66 8.33 -3.19 0.08
C PRO A 66 8.61 -4.61 -0.43
N TRP A 67 9.00 -5.52 0.45
CA TRP A 67 9.25 -6.93 0.13
C TRP A 67 7.98 -7.67 -0.32
N LEU A 68 6.82 -7.33 0.25
CA LEU A 68 5.53 -7.95 -0.12
C LEU A 68 5.05 -7.41 -1.47
N ALA A 69 5.19 -6.11 -1.69
CA ALA A 69 4.90 -5.49 -2.98
C ALA A 69 5.71 -6.13 -4.12
N GLU A 70 7.02 -6.34 -3.89
CA GLU A 70 7.91 -7.01 -4.85
C GLU A 70 7.53 -8.48 -5.08
N ALA A 71 7.19 -9.22 -4.01
CA ALA A 71 6.77 -10.61 -4.11
C ALA A 71 5.48 -10.75 -4.95
N LEU A 72 4.48 -9.90 -4.72
CA LEU A 72 3.23 -9.86 -5.48
C LEU A 72 3.49 -9.53 -6.95
N GLN A 73 4.33 -8.53 -7.22
CA GLN A 73 4.70 -8.15 -8.59
C GLN A 73 5.39 -9.29 -9.32
N ARG A 74 6.29 -10.04 -8.64
CA ARG A 74 6.99 -11.19 -9.22
C ARG A 74 6.06 -12.37 -9.47
N GLN A 75 5.24 -12.73 -8.47
CA GLN A 75 4.31 -13.85 -8.53
C GLN A 75 3.30 -13.68 -9.68
N TYR A 76 2.77 -12.47 -9.84
CA TYR A 76 1.74 -12.18 -10.84
C TYR A 76 2.28 -11.49 -12.11
N ARG A 77 3.61 -11.37 -12.25
CA ARG A 77 4.30 -10.68 -13.37
C ARG A 77 3.68 -9.31 -13.67
N LEU A 78 3.38 -8.56 -12.62
CA LEU A 78 2.75 -7.25 -12.75
C LEU A 78 3.76 -6.25 -13.31
N ALA A 79 3.29 -5.32 -14.13
CA ALA A 79 4.09 -4.20 -14.59
C ALA A 79 4.12 -3.15 -13.47
N GLY A 80 5.18 -3.14 -12.66
CA GLY A 80 5.29 -2.26 -11.50
C GLY A 80 6.72 -1.85 -11.21
N SER A 81 6.93 -0.55 -11.02
CA SER A 81 8.23 0.12 -10.90
C SER A 81 8.80 0.15 -9.48
N THR A 82 8.33 -0.71 -8.56
CA THR A 82 8.86 -0.67 -7.20
C THR A 82 10.32 -1.08 -7.28
N PRO A 83 11.27 -0.22 -6.91
CA PRO A 83 12.66 -0.60 -6.89
C PRO A 83 12.80 -1.81 -5.96
N SER A 84 13.49 -2.86 -6.42
CA SER A 84 13.68 -4.08 -5.64
C SER A 84 14.05 -3.72 -4.19
N SER A 85 13.40 -4.36 -3.22
CA SER A 85 13.67 -4.17 -1.80
C SER A 85 15.15 -4.38 -1.51
N ALA A 86 15.77 -5.38 -2.12
CA ALA A 86 17.22 -5.61 -2.06
C ALA A 86 18.02 -4.42 -2.61
N ALA A 87 17.62 -3.86 -3.76
CA ALA A 87 18.27 -2.68 -4.33
C ALA A 87 18.08 -1.42 -3.46
N ALA A 88 16.95 -1.29 -2.77
CA ALA A 88 16.74 -0.23 -1.79
C ALA A 88 17.69 -0.38 -0.59
N VAL A 89 17.80 -1.58 0.00
CA VAL A 89 18.71 -1.84 1.12
C VAL A 89 20.17 -1.56 0.71
N TRP A 90 20.58 -1.96 -0.51
CA TRP A 90 21.91 -1.64 -1.01
C TRP A 90 22.16 -0.14 -1.15
N ARG A 91 21.19 0.65 -1.62
CA ARG A 91 21.34 2.11 -1.70
C ARG A 91 21.52 2.72 -0.32
N THR A 92 20.67 2.36 0.64
CA THR A 92 20.77 2.83 2.02
C THR A 92 22.12 2.44 2.65
N PHE A 93 22.61 1.22 2.41
CA PHE A 93 23.91 0.79 2.89
C PHE A 93 25.05 1.65 2.32
N HIS A 94 25.06 1.90 1.00
CA HIS A 94 26.09 2.73 0.37
C HIS A 94 26.03 4.18 0.84
N GLU A 95 24.85 4.74 1.04
CA GLU A 95 24.67 6.07 1.63
C GLU A 95 25.23 6.13 3.05
N ALA A 96 24.89 5.14 3.90
CA ALA A 96 25.41 5.05 5.26
C ALA A 96 26.94 4.88 5.30
N GLN A 97 27.51 4.07 4.40
CA GLN A 97 28.96 3.88 4.29
C GLN A 97 29.65 5.18 3.85
N GLN A 98 29.07 5.92 2.88
CA GLN A 98 29.61 7.20 2.44
C GLN A 98 29.60 8.25 3.56
N LEU A 99 28.53 8.30 4.35
CA LEU A 99 28.45 9.16 5.53
C LEU A 99 29.48 8.75 6.59
N ALA A 100 29.64 7.45 6.85
CA ALA A 100 30.61 6.94 7.82
C ALA A 100 32.06 7.25 7.42
N ARG A 101 32.39 7.26 6.12
CA ARG A 101 33.71 7.66 5.61
C ARG A 101 34.08 9.12 5.90
N GLN A 102 33.09 9.97 6.17
CA GLN A 102 33.32 11.38 6.52
C GLN A 102 33.63 11.56 8.02
N GLY A 103 33.46 10.53 8.85
CA GLY A 103 33.77 10.57 10.28
C GLY A 103 35.11 9.91 10.63
N ASP A 104 35.64 10.25 11.80
CA ASP A 104 36.93 9.75 12.29
C ASP A 104 36.94 8.27 12.71
N GLY A 105 35.77 7.60 12.73
CA GLY A 105 35.60 6.21 13.16
C GLY A 105 35.41 5.21 12.03
N TYR A 106 35.80 5.53 10.80
CA TYR A 106 35.59 4.62 9.66
C TYR A 106 36.52 3.41 9.73
N ASP A 107 35.92 2.23 9.88
CA ASP A 107 36.60 0.93 9.77
C ASP A 107 36.16 0.20 8.49
N GLU A 108 37.06 0.13 7.52
CA GLU A 108 36.81 -0.54 6.25
C GLU A 108 36.53 -2.04 6.38
N ALA A 109 37.21 -2.72 7.32
CA ALA A 109 37.03 -4.16 7.53
C ALA A 109 35.64 -4.45 8.12
N ALA A 110 35.19 -3.62 9.06
CA ALA A 110 33.84 -3.71 9.62
C ALA A 110 32.76 -3.51 8.53
N TRP A 111 32.89 -2.47 7.70
CA TRP A 111 31.94 -2.22 6.61
C TRP A 111 31.96 -3.32 5.54
N THR A 112 33.13 -3.88 5.23
CA THR A 112 33.25 -5.02 4.31
C THR A 112 32.57 -6.26 4.87
N HIS A 113 32.69 -6.52 6.18
CA HIS A 113 32.00 -7.63 6.84
C HIS A 113 30.47 -7.48 6.75
N VAL A 114 29.94 -6.28 7.00
CA VAL A 114 28.51 -6.00 6.84
C VAL A 114 28.06 -6.18 5.40
N ALA A 115 28.84 -5.74 4.41
CA ALA A 115 28.54 -5.93 3.00
C ALA A 115 28.46 -7.43 2.62
N LEU A 116 29.40 -8.25 3.09
CA LEU A 116 29.38 -9.70 2.85
C LEU A 116 28.16 -10.36 3.50
N HIS A 117 27.82 -9.98 4.73
CA HIS A 117 26.63 -10.48 5.40
C HIS A 117 25.35 -10.10 4.66
N LEU A 118 25.28 -8.84 4.19
CA LEU A 118 24.15 -8.33 3.42
C LEU A 118 24.00 -9.04 2.07
N CYS A 119 25.10 -9.31 1.37
CA CYS A 119 25.12 -10.15 0.16
C CYS A 119 24.51 -11.53 0.44
N GLY A 120 24.89 -12.16 1.55
CA GLY A 120 24.36 -13.47 1.94
C GLY A 120 22.86 -13.45 2.20
N VAL A 121 22.38 -12.49 2.99
CA VAL A 121 20.95 -12.36 3.35
C VAL A 121 20.11 -12.02 2.11
N LEU A 122 20.49 -11.01 1.33
CA LEU A 122 19.74 -10.61 0.15
C LEU A 122 19.80 -11.63 -0.99
N GLY A 123 20.93 -12.35 -1.12
CA GLY A 123 21.06 -13.46 -2.06
C GLY A 123 20.16 -14.64 -1.69
N ALA A 124 20.03 -14.94 -0.40
CA ALA A 124 19.12 -15.98 0.09
C ALA A 124 17.63 -15.61 -0.06
N MET A 125 17.30 -14.31 -0.07
CA MET A 125 15.93 -13.82 -0.33
C MET A 125 15.53 -13.83 -1.81
N ASN A 126 16.47 -14.10 -2.72
CA ASN A 126 16.25 -14.08 -4.18
C ASN A 126 16.21 -15.49 -4.82
N LEU A 127 16.23 -16.55 -4.00
CA LEU A 127 16.08 -17.97 -4.37
C LEU A 127 14.69 -18.47 -3.93
#